data_AF-A0A619MUW7-F1
#
_entry.id   AF-A0A619MUW7-F1
#
_cell.length_a   1.000
_cell.length_b   1.000
_cell.length_c   1.000
_cell.angle_alpha   90.00
_cell.angle_beta   90.00
_cell.angle_gamma   90.00
#
_symmetry.space_group_name_H-M   'P 1'
#
loop_
_entity.id
_entity.type
_entity.pdbx_description
1 polymer ?
#
loop_
_entity_poly.entity_id
_entity_poly.type
_entity_poly.pdbx_seq_one_letter_code
_entity_poly.pdbx_strand_id
1 'polypeptide(L)'
;MKIKQKIVNTFVNSTNEWNMAMHNAIERKVFEGFERTFPNGLKDPAETGERIESMRAFYYQRMMNTASLLLTGASLIIALVALVVALISIHYA
;
A
#
# COMPACT_ATOMS: atom_id res chain seq x y z
N MET A 1 29.80 7.82 3.80
CA MET A 1 28.36 7.99 3.50
C MET A 1 27.67 8.67 4.68
N LYS A 2 26.83 9.68 4.45
CA LYS A 2 26.18 10.45 5.51
C LYS A 2 25.27 9.51 6.33
N ILE A 3 25.28 9.57 7.66
CA ILE A 3 24.49 8.70 8.56
C ILE A 3 23.02 8.60 8.12
N LYS A 4 22.43 9.70 7.63
CA LYS A 4 21.09 9.75 7.05
C LYS A 4 20.86 8.73 5.93
N GLN A 5 21.82 8.57 5.01
CA GLN A 5 21.73 7.57 3.93
C GLN A 5 21.80 6.15 4.45
N LYS A 6 22.59 5.89 5.51
CA LYS A 6 22.69 4.54 6.10
C LYS A 6 21.36 4.12 6.72
N ILE A 7 20.68 5.03 7.43
CA ILE A 7 19.37 4.78 8.02
C ILE A 7 18.33 4.52 6.93
N VAL A 8 18.26 5.39 5.91
CA VAL A 8 17.32 5.23 4.79
C VAL A 8 17.56 3.89 4.07
N ASN A 9 18.80 3.56 3.73
CA ASN A 9 19.11 2.31 3.04
C ASN A 9 18.76 1.08 3.88
N THR A 10 18.99 1.12 5.19
CA THR A 10 18.63 0.00 6.09
C THR A 10 17.12 -0.19 6.15
N PHE A 11 16.36 0.91 6.25
CA PHE A 11 14.91 0.87 6.25
C PHE A 11 14.35 0.34 4.92
N VAL A 12 14.79 0.92 3.79
CA VAL A 12 14.37 0.50 2.46
C VAL A 12 14.69 -0.98 2.23
N ASN A 13 15.91 -1.43 2.56
CA ASN A 13 16.29 -2.82 2.41
C ASN A 13 15.44 -3.75 3.29
N SER A 14 15.15 -3.35 4.53
CA SER A 14 14.26 -4.12 5.42
C SER A 14 12.83 -4.22 4.88
N THR A 15 12.34 -3.18 4.20
CA THR A 15 10.99 -3.18 3.60
C THR A 15 10.96 -3.80 2.21
N ASN A 16 12.11 -4.07 1.59
CA ASN A 16 12.19 -4.50 0.20
C ASN A 16 11.57 -5.89 -0.02
N GLU A 17 11.79 -6.83 0.90
CA GLU A 17 11.18 -8.16 0.84
C GLU A 17 9.65 -8.08 0.90
N TRP A 18 9.13 -7.24 1.79
CA TRP A 18 7.69 -6.98 1.91
C TRP A 18 7.14 -6.31 0.65
N ASN A 19 7.86 -5.33 0.10
CA ASN A 19 7.47 -4.65 -1.12
C ASN A 19 7.39 -5.61 -2.30
N MET A 20 8.38 -6.50 -2.46
CA MET A 20 8.39 -7.53 -3.50
C MET A 20 7.27 -8.55 -3.31
N ALA A 21 7.05 -9.03 -2.08
CA ALA A 21 5.96 -9.97 -1.79
C ALA A 21 4.60 -9.35 -2.11
N MET A 22 4.40 -8.07 -1.75
CA MET A 22 3.18 -7.32 -2.04
C MET A 22 2.99 -7.11 -3.54
N HIS A 23 4.02 -6.67 -4.26
CA HIS A 23 4.02 -6.50 -5.71
C HIS A 23 3.62 -7.80 -6.42
N ASN A 24 4.29 -8.91 -6.08
CA ASN A 24 4.02 -10.23 -6.67
C ASN A 24 2.60 -10.72 -6.37
N ALA A 25 2.08 -10.45 -5.16
CA ALA A 25 0.70 -10.80 -4.81
C ALA A 25 -0.33 -9.99 -5.62
N ILE A 26 -0.04 -8.71 -5.90
CA ILE A 26 -0.88 -7.86 -6.74
C ILE A 26 -0.83 -8.35 -8.18
N GLU A 27 0.36 -8.59 -8.75
CA GLU A 27 0.49 -9.10 -10.12
C GLU A 27 -0.30 -10.40 -10.30
N ARG A 28 -0.20 -11.34 -9.35
CA ARG A 28 -1.00 -12.57 -9.41
C ARG A 28 -2.50 -12.30 -9.46
N LYS A 29 -3.02 -11.39 -8.64
CA LYS A 29 -4.44 -11.00 -8.67
C LYS A 29 -4.86 -10.27 -9.94
N VAL A 30 -3.94 -9.50 -10.53
CA VAL A 30 -4.15 -8.84 -11.82
C VAL A 30 -4.31 -9.89 -12.91
N PHE A 31 -3.37 -10.85 -13.02
CA PHE A 31 -3.43 -11.91 -14.02
C PHE A 31 -4.63 -12.85 -13.81
N GLU A 32 -4.90 -13.30 -12.58
CA GLU A 32 -6.09 -14.10 -12.26
C GLU A 32 -7.39 -13.35 -12.64
N GLY A 33 -7.45 -12.04 -12.34
CA GLY A 33 -8.58 -11.19 -12.70
C GLY A 33 -8.72 -11.02 -14.22
N PHE A 34 -7.61 -10.88 -14.92
CA PHE A 34 -7.58 -10.77 -16.38
C PHE A 34 -8.03 -12.08 -17.04
N GLU A 35 -7.46 -13.23 -16.68
CA GLU A 35 -7.84 -14.55 -17.20
C GLU A 35 -9.32 -14.87 -16.94
N ARG A 36 -9.83 -14.52 -15.76
CA ARG A 36 -11.25 -14.70 -15.42
C ARG A 36 -12.18 -13.83 -16.28
N THR A 37 -11.73 -12.63 -16.65
CA THR A 37 -12.53 -11.67 -17.43
C THR A 37 -12.42 -11.95 -18.94
N PHE A 38 -11.26 -12.40 -19.39
CA PHE A 38 -10.92 -12.68 -20.79
C PHE A 38 -10.34 -14.11 -20.93
N PRO A 39 -11.17 -15.16 -20.76
CA PRO A 39 -10.69 -16.54 -20.76
C PRO A 39 -10.09 -17.00 -22.10
N ASN A 40 -10.46 -16.35 -23.21
CA ASN A 40 -9.92 -16.61 -24.54
C ASN A 40 -8.86 -15.58 -24.97
N GLY A 41 -8.39 -14.76 -24.03
CA GLY A 41 -7.54 -13.60 -24.31
C GLY A 41 -8.27 -12.50 -25.09
N LEU A 42 -7.55 -11.43 -25.38
CA LEU A 42 -8.00 -10.39 -26.30
C LEU A 42 -7.46 -10.69 -27.70
N LYS A 43 -8.22 -10.27 -28.72
CA LYS A 43 -7.83 -10.48 -30.12
C LYS A 43 -6.60 -9.66 -30.51
N ASP A 44 -6.37 -8.54 -29.84
CA ASP A 44 -5.23 -7.65 -30.05
C ASP A 44 -4.24 -7.76 -28.86
N PRO A 45 -2.97 -8.13 -29.12
CA PRO A 45 -1.91 -8.12 -28.12
C PRO A 45 -1.68 -6.73 -27.48
N ALA A 46 -1.88 -5.64 -28.23
CA ALA A 46 -1.69 -4.28 -27.71
C ALA A 46 -2.76 -3.93 -26.66
N GLU A 47 -4.02 -4.30 -26.90
CA GLU A 47 -5.11 -4.10 -25.95
C GLU A 47 -4.92 -4.94 -24.68
N THR A 48 -4.26 -6.11 -24.79
CA THR A 48 -3.93 -6.96 -23.64
C THR A 48 -3.04 -6.24 -22.64
N GLY A 49 -1.97 -5.58 -23.11
CA GLY A 49 -1.06 -4.84 -22.24
C GLY A 49 -1.77 -3.69 -21.52
N GLU A 50 -2.55 -2.90 -22.25
CA GLU A 50 -3.28 -1.74 -21.72
C GLU A 50 -4.29 -2.15 -20.64
N ARG A 51 -5.01 -3.27 -20.84
CA ARG A 51 -5.99 -3.78 -19.88
C ARG A 51 -5.34 -4.30 -18.60
N ILE A 52 -4.22 -5.03 -18.72
CA ILE A 52 -3.46 -5.51 -17.57
C ILE A 52 -2.91 -4.33 -16.77
N GLU A 53 -2.38 -3.30 -17.43
CA GLU A 53 -1.90 -2.09 -16.77
C GLU A 53 -3.02 -1.33 -16.05
N SER A 54 -4.18 -1.17 -16.69
CA SER A 54 -5.37 -0.58 -16.08
C SER A 54 -5.82 -1.35 -14.83
N MET A 55 -5.86 -2.69 -14.90
CA MET A 55 -6.18 -3.54 -13.75
C MET A 55 -5.13 -3.40 -12.64
N ARG A 56 -3.84 -3.37 -12.98
CA ARG A 56 -2.76 -3.12 -12.03
C ARG A 56 -2.95 -1.79 -11.31
N ALA A 57 -3.19 -0.71 -12.05
CA ALA A 57 -3.42 0.62 -11.49
C ALA A 57 -4.63 0.62 -10.52
N PHE A 58 -5.72 -0.06 -10.89
CA PHE A 58 -6.88 -0.21 -10.02
C PHE A 58 -6.54 -0.91 -8.70
N TYR A 59 -5.80 -2.02 -8.73
CA TYR A 59 -5.41 -2.73 -7.51
C TYR A 59 -4.48 -1.91 -6.63
N TYR A 60 -3.49 -1.22 -7.20
CA TYR A 60 -2.61 -0.31 -6.45
C TYR A 60 -3.39 0.83 -5.80
N GLN A 61 -4.30 1.45 -6.54
CA GLN A 61 -5.10 2.56 -6.03
C GLN A 61 -5.99 2.11 -4.87
N ARG A 62 -6.64 0.95 -4.98
CA ARG A 62 -7.44 0.38 -3.89
C ARG A 62 -6.59 0.11 -2.65
N MET A 63 -5.41 -0.48 -2.84
CA MET A 63 -4.47 -0.75 -1.74
C MET A 63 -4.03 0.55 -1.05
N MET A 64 -3.64 1.57 -1.82
CA MET A 64 -3.22 2.87 -1.28
C MET A 64 -4.34 3.55 -0.50
N ASN A 65 -5.58 3.46 -1.00
CA ASN A 65 -6.75 4.00 -0.30
C ASN A 65 -7.00 3.26 1.03
N THR A 66 -6.91 1.93 1.03
CA THR A 66 -7.04 1.14 2.28
C THR A 66 -5.92 1.44 3.27
N ALA A 67 -4.67 1.53 2.81
CA ALA A 67 -3.53 1.87 3.64
C ALA A 67 -3.67 3.27 4.25
N SER A 68 -4.09 4.25 3.45
CA SER A 68 -4.36 5.62 3.90
C SER A 68 -5.46 5.64 4.97
N LEU A 69 -6.56 4.91 4.76
CA LEU A 69 -7.65 4.84 5.72
C LEU A 69 -7.22 4.23 7.05
N LEU A 70 -6.43 3.14 7.01
CA LEU A 70 -5.86 2.53 8.22
C LEU A 70 -4.90 3.47 8.94
N LEU A 71 -4.05 4.17 8.20
CA LEU A 71 -3.11 5.15 8.75
C LEU A 71 -3.85 6.31 9.42
N THR A 72 -4.86 6.87 8.76
CA THR A 72 -5.71 7.93 9.32
C THR A 72 -6.44 7.45 10.58
N GLY A 73 -7.01 6.24 10.56
CA GLY A 73 -7.66 5.65 11.72
C GLY A 73 -6.72 5.46 12.91
N ALA A 74 -5.52 4.92 12.67
CA ALA A 74 -4.48 4.77 13.70
C ALA A 74 -4.04 6.12 14.26
N SER A 75 -3.86 7.11 13.39
CA SER A 75 -3.47 8.48 13.78
C SER A 75 -4.55 9.13 14.65
N LEU A 76 -5.82 8.92 14.32
CA LEU A 76 -6.95 9.39 15.13
C LEU A 76 -6.94 8.77 16.53
N ILE A 77 -6.72 7.45 16.63
CA ILE A 77 -6.64 6.77 17.94
C ILE A 77 -5.50 7.36 18.78
N ILE A 78 -4.31 7.55 18.18
CA ILE A 78 -3.16 8.16 18.87
C ILE A 78 -3.50 9.58 19.33
N ALA A 79 -4.14 10.38 18.48
CA ALA A 79 -4.54 11.74 18.82
C ALA A 79 -5.55 11.77 19.98
N LEU A 80 -6.51 10.84 20.01
CA LEU A 80 -7.48 10.72 21.11
C LEU A 80 -6.80 10.32 22.43
N VAL A 81 -5.84 9.39 22.40
CA VAL A 81 -5.07 9.02 23.59
C VAL A 81 -4.25 10.21 24.09
N ALA A 82 -3.58 10.92 23.20
CA ALA A 82 -2.82 12.12 23.55
C ALA A 82 -3.72 13.20 24.18
N LEU A 83 -4.93 13.38 23.66
CA LEU A 83 -5.93 14.31 24.21
C LEU A 83 -6.34 13.91 25.64
N VAL A 84 -6.63 12.63 25.88
CA VAL A 84 -6.99 12.12 27.21
C VAL A 84 -5.84 12.35 28.20
N VAL A 85 -4.61 12.03 27.81
CA VAL A 85 -3.41 12.26 28.63
C VAL A 85 -3.25 13.75 28.95
N ALA A 86 -3.43 14.63 27.97
CA ALA A 86 -3.35 16.08 28.18
C ALA A 86 -4.42 16.58 29.17
N LEU A 87 -5.66 16.12 29.06
CA LEU A 87 -6.74 16.48 29.99
C LEU A 87 -6.43 16.03 31.42
N ILE A 88 -5.94 14.81 31.60
CA ILE A 88 -5.51 14.28 32.90
C ILE A 88 -4.36 15.15 33.44
N SER A 89 -3.36 15.44 32.60
CA SER A 89 -2.21 16.23 33.03
C SER A 89 -2.58 17.64 33.47
N ILE A 90 -3.60 18.26 32.85
CA ILE A 90 -4.11 19.59 33.27
C ILE A 90 -4.93 19.49 34.55
N HIS A 91 -5.69 18.41 34.75
CA HIS A 91 -6.52 18.25 35.96
C HIS A 91 -5.69 17.99 37.23
N TYR A 92 -4.54 17.32 37.10
CA TYR A 92 -3.64 16.99 38.20
C TYR A 92 -2.43 17.93 38.31
N ALA A 93 -2.30 18.93 37.43
CA ALA A 93 -1.32 20.02 37.53
C ALA A 93 -1.90 21.19 38.35
#